data_AF-L1P0B3-F1
#
_entry.id   AF-L1P0B3-F1
#
_cell.length_a   1.000
_cell.length_b   1.000
_cell.length_c   1.000
_cell.angle_alpha   90.00
_cell.angle_beta   90.00
_cell.angle_gamma   90.00
#
_symmetry.space_group_name_H-M   'P 1'
#
loop_
_entity.id
_entity.type
_entity.pdbx_description
1 polymer ?
#
loop_
_entity_poly.entity_id
_entity_poly.type
_entity_poly.pdbx_seq_one_letter_code
_entity_poly.pdbx_strand_id
1 'polypeptide(L)'
;MKKFLLLFSVFALFACKKDSDNSIPASDYELSADGLTLVKWKNENTSVLDMQADGTLSKVKIIGEKAFYAHKKLGTITLPNGLTNIGKEAFLGTKINSITIPAGVQVIGKEAFMGSLLTTVQFSEGLITIDEDAFNSCQIPTLKFPESLQAIGRDAFHYNDVIVSVTFPKNIQSIGVFAFYSCSKLTSATFKGANPPRTSFPIFNNVSNKIAHIYVPKGRLSVYKSDTQLNLQNHYDNEISEEP
;
A
#
# COMPACT_ATOMS: atom_id res chain seq x y z
N MET A 1 -64.67 32.60 13.04
CA MET A 1 -63.80 33.35 12.12
C MET A 1 -62.40 33.38 12.71
N LYS A 2 -61.42 32.85 11.95
CA LYS A 2 -59.94 33.06 11.95
C LYS A 2 -59.25 33.31 13.31
N LYS A 3 -58.55 32.31 13.89
CA LYS A 3 -57.09 32.04 13.73
C LYS A 3 -56.20 33.28 13.87
N PHE A 4 -55.41 33.35 14.95
CA PHE A 4 -53.94 33.40 14.85
C PHE A 4 -53.29 33.08 16.22
N LEU A 5 -52.76 31.86 16.36
CA LEU A 5 -51.76 31.54 17.38
C LEU A 5 -50.43 32.08 16.86
N LEU A 6 -49.85 33.08 17.51
CA LEU A 6 -48.45 33.43 17.33
C LEU A 6 -47.60 32.44 18.13
N LEU A 7 -47.18 31.35 17.49
CA LEU A 7 -46.00 30.62 17.92
C LEU A 7 -44.79 31.53 17.66
N PHE A 8 -44.20 32.08 18.73
CA PHE A 8 -42.82 32.55 18.67
C PHE A 8 -41.94 31.31 18.53
N SER A 9 -41.66 30.93 17.27
CA SER A 9 -40.51 30.09 16.96
C SER A 9 -39.28 30.86 17.43
N VAL A 10 -38.64 30.38 18.50
CA VAL A 10 -37.28 30.79 18.83
C VAL A 10 -36.41 30.24 17.70
N PHE A 11 -36.25 31.04 16.64
CA PHE A 11 -35.10 30.94 15.77
C PHE A 11 -33.91 31.27 16.67
N ALA A 12 -33.22 30.24 17.14
CA ALA A 12 -31.83 30.40 17.48
C ALA A 12 -31.14 30.85 16.19
N LEU A 13 -30.96 32.16 16.02
CA LEU A 13 -29.87 32.68 15.23
C LEU A 13 -28.61 32.09 15.87
N PHE A 14 -28.16 30.95 15.36
CA PHE A 14 -26.73 30.66 15.42
C PHE A 14 -26.09 31.70 14.52
N ALA A 15 -25.78 32.84 15.13
CA ALA A 15 -24.77 33.75 14.66
C ALA A 15 -23.59 32.89 14.23
N CYS A 16 -23.13 33.09 12.99
CA CYS A 16 -21.92 32.49 12.46
C CYS A 16 -20.79 32.67 13.47
N LYS A 17 -20.57 31.66 14.32
CA LYS A 17 -19.22 31.28 14.64
C LYS A 17 -18.66 30.85 13.31
N LYS A 18 -17.68 31.60 12.83
CA LYS A 18 -16.72 31.07 11.89
C LYS A 18 -16.07 29.91 12.64
N ASP A 19 -16.68 28.74 12.57
CA ASP A 19 -16.10 27.55 13.16
C ASP A 19 -14.76 27.39 12.45
N SER A 20 -13.70 27.49 13.25
CA SER A 20 -12.36 27.04 12.92
C SER A 20 -12.31 25.51 12.80
N ASP A 21 -13.42 24.89 12.40
CA ASP A 21 -13.58 23.46 12.32
C ASP A 21 -13.14 23.05 10.92
N ASN A 22 -11.89 22.61 10.82
CA ASN A 22 -11.35 21.92 9.64
C ASN A 22 -12.03 20.54 9.45
N SER A 23 -13.22 20.30 10.00
CA SER A 23 -13.98 19.08 9.86
C SER A 23 -14.36 18.84 8.40
N ILE A 24 -14.14 17.62 7.96
CA ILE A 24 -14.53 17.17 6.62
C ILE A 24 -16.06 17.00 6.59
N PRO A 25 -16.78 17.56 5.60
CA PRO A 25 -18.23 17.42 5.51
C PRO A 25 -18.66 15.94 5.47
N ALA A 26 -19.63 15.55 6.29
CA ALA A 26 -20.15 14.18 6.30
C ALA A 26 -20.80 13.75 4.97
N SER A 27 -21.14 14.70 4.10
CA SER A 27 -21.58 14.44 2.72
C SER A 27 -20.48 13.88 1.82
N ASP A 28 -19.20 14.11 2.18
CA ASP A 28 -18.05 13.78 1.35
C ASP A 28 -17.65 12.31 1.48
N TYR A 29 -18.26 11.57 2.41
CA TYR A 29 -17.93 10.17 2.65
C TYR A 29 -19.12 9.32 3.08
N GLU A 30 -18.87 8.03 3.20
CA GLU A 30 -19.76 7.01 3.75
C GLU A 30 -18.98 6.14 4.71
N LEU A 31 -19.47 6.02 5.94
CA LEU A 31 -18.93 5.09 6.93
C LEU A 31 -19.87 3.91 7.13
N SER A 32 -19.31 2.80 7.59
CA SER A 32 -20.08 1.68 8.15
C SER A 32 -20.90 2.13 9.37
N ALA A 33 -21.89 1.32 9.76
CA ALA A 33 -22.78 1.64 10.89
C ALA A 33 -22.05 1.85 12.23
N ASP A 34 -20.90 1.20 12.43
CA ASP A 34 -20.03 1.36 13.59
C ASP A 34 -19.04 2.53 13.47
N GLY A 35 -18.99 3.21 12.32
CA GLY A 35 -18.08 4.31 12.04
C GLY A 35 -16.61 3.91 11.84
N LEU A 36 -16.28 2.61 11.82
CA LEU A 36 -14.90 2.13 11.80
C LEU A 36 -14.36 1.82 10.40
N THR A 37 -15.23 1.74 9.38
CA THR A 37 -14.83 1.52 8.00
C THR A 37 -15.23 2.71 7.13
N LEU A 38 -14.26 3.30 6.43
CA LEU A 38 -14.57 4.19 5.31
C LEU A 38 -15.03 3.34 4.13
N VAL A 39 -16.34 3.33 3.88
CA VAL A 39 -16.95 2.53 2.80
C VAL A 39 -16.73 3.20 1.45
N LYS A 40 -16.89 4.53 1.39
CA LYS A 40 -16.75 5.29 0.14
C LYS A 40 -16.41 6.75 0.39
N TRP A 41 -15.48 7.28 -0.38
CA TRP A 41 -15.31 8.70 -0.57
C TRP A 41 -16.18 9.18 -1.73
N LYS A 42 -16.96 10.24 -1.52
CA LYS A 42 -17.97 10.77 -2.46
C LYS A 42 -17.53 12.07 -3.12
N ASN A 43 -16.65 12.85 -2.47
CA ASN A 43 -16.19 14.12 -3.02
C ASN A 43 -15.06 13.93 -4.03
N GLU A 44 -15.41 13.74 -5.31
CA GLU A 44 -14.47 13.57 -6.42
C GLU A 44 -13.56 14.79 -6.67
N ASN A 45 -13.83 15.94 -6.04
CA ASN A 45 -13.02 17.14 -6.16
C ASN A 45 -11.89 17.23 -5.14
N THR A 46 -11.81 16.32 -4.18
CA THR A 46 -10.76 16.30 -3.17
C THR A 46 -9.38 16.08 -3.80
N SER A 47 -8.47 17.03 -3.60
CA SER A 47 -7.08 16.93 -4.04
C SER A 47 -6.10 16.59 -2.92
N VAL A 48 -6.41 17.05 -1.69
CA VAL A 48 -5.67 16.78 -0.46
C VAL A 48 -6.67 16.37 0.61
N LEU A 49 -6.38 15.27 1.30
CA LEU A 49 -7.23 14.72 2.36
C LEU A 49 -6.39 14.41 3.60
N ASP A 50 -6.73 15.03 4.74
CA ASP A 50 -6.15 14.66 6.03
C ASP A 50 -7.21 13.99 6.91
N MET A 51 -7.27 12.66 6.87
CA MET A 51 -8.22 11.90 7.71
C MET A 51 -7.80 11.92 9.18
N GLN A 52 -6.52 12.11 9.48
CA GLN A 52 -6.00 12.09 10.85
C GLN A 52 -6.34 13.37 11.61
N ALA A 53 -6.42 14.50 10.93
CA ALA A 53 -6.84 15.77 11.53
C ALA A 53 -8.35 15.82 11.84
N ASP A 54 -9.17 15.01 11.16
CA ASP A 54 -10.62 15.01 11.34
C ASP A 54 -11.07 14.18 12.56
N GLY A 55 -11.95 14.73 13.39
CA GLY A 55 -12.39 14.10 14.64
C GLY A 55 -13.21 12.82 14.48
N THR A 56 -13.77 12.57 13.30
CA THR A 56 -14.52 11.36 12.96
C THR A 56 -13.62 10.38 12.21
N LEU A 57 -13.01 10.82 11.11
CA LEU A 57 -12.20 9.95 10.24
C LEU A 57 -10.92 9.46 10.91
N SER A 58 -10.38 10.18 11.91
CA SER A 58 -9.22 9.72 12.69
C SER A 58 -9.48 8.43 13.49
N LYS A 59 -10.74 8.04 13.67
CA LYS A 59 -11.15 6.80 14.35
C LYS A 59 -11.31 5.61 13.41
N VAL A 60 -11.32 5.85 12.09
CA VAL A 60 -11.45 4.79 11.08
C VAL A 60 -10.32 3.78 11.23
N LYS A 61 -10.69 2.50 11.20
CA LYS A 61 -9.80 1.34 11.29
C LYS A 61 -9.57 0.67 9.94
N ILE A 62 -10.51 0.83 9.01
CA ILE A 62 -10.48 0.14 7.72
C ILE A 62 -10.77 1.13 6.61
N ILE A 63 -9.90 1.17 5.59
CA ILE A 63 -10.28 1.70 4.28
C ILE A 63 -10.95 0.56 3.52
N GLY A 64 -12.24 0.70 3.24
CA GLY A 64 -13.07 -0.34 2.63
C GLY A 64 -12.71 -0.66 1.19
N GLU A 65 -13.30 -1.75 0.67
CA GLU A 65 -13.16 -2.09 -0.75
C GLU A 65 -13.60 -0.92 -1.63
N LYS A 66 -12.76 -0.55 -2.60
CA LYS A 66 -13.00 0.53 -3.57
C LYS A 66 -13.29 1.91 -2.94
N ALA A 67 -12.93 2.17 -1.69
CA ALA A 67 -13.29 3.40 -0.98
C ALA A 67 -12.90 4.69 -1.73
N PHE A 68 -11.75 4.70 -2.42
CA PHE A 68 -11.27 5.80 -3.27
C PHE A 68 -11.08 5.35 -4.73
N TYR A 69 -11.78 4.31 -5.18
CA TYR A 69 -11.60 3.73 -6.51
C TYR A 69 -11.67 4.78 -7.63
N ALA A 70 -10.66 4.78 -8.48
CA ALA A 70 -10.50 5.65 -9.64
C ALA A 70 -10.54 7.16 -9.35
N HIS A 71 -10.34 7.61 -8.11
CA HIS A 71 -10.42 9.03 -7.74
C HIS A 71 -9.40 9.87 -8.51
N LYS A 72 -9.87 10.71 -9.44
CA LYS A 72 -9.01 11.37 -10.46
C LYS A 72 -8.27 12.61 -9.99
N LYS A 73 -8.57 13.15 -8.81
CA LYS A 73 -7.96 14.38 -8.29
C LYS A 73 -7.15 14.23 -7.00
N LEU A 74 -7.37 13.16 -6.22
CA LEU A 74 -6.73 12.96 -4.93
C LEU A 74 -5.23 12.69 -5.16
N GLY A 75 -4.39 13.66 -4.78
CA GLY A 75 -2.94 13.61 -4.94
C GLY A 75 -2.20 13.31 -3.64
N THR A 76 -2.76 13.72 -2.50
CA THR A 76 -2.17 13.52 -1.18
C THR A 76 -3.23 13.08 -0.18
N ILE A 77 -2.91 12.07 0.62
CA ILE A 77 -3.75 11.58 1.70
C ILE A 77 -2.92 11.30 2.96
N THR A 78 -3.39 11.78 4.11
CA THR A 78 -2.91 11.38 5.44
C THR A 78 -3.90 10.38 6.02
N LEU A 79 -3.45 9.14 6.25
CA LEU A 79 -4.27 8.07 6.82
C LEU A 79 -4.31 8.15 8.36
N PRO A 80 -5.37 7.65 9.01
CA PRO A 80 -5.44 7.57 10.46
C PRO A 80 -4.37 6.64 11.05
N ASN A 81 -3.72 7.04 12.14
CA ASN A 81 -2.70 6.23 12.83
C ASN A 81 -3.25 4.89 13.36
N GLY A 82 -4.56 4.87 13.68
CA GLY A 82 -5.24 3.69 14.19
C GLY A 82 -5.68 2.69 13.13
N LEU A 83 -5.37 2.92 11.85
CA LEU A 83 -5.78 2.06 10.73
C LEU A 83 -5.14 0.67 10.84
N THR A 84 -5.93 -0.37 10.60
CA THR A 84 -5.50 -1.77 10.66
C THR A 84 -5.57 -2.51 9.34
N ASN A 85 -6.32 -1.98 8.36
CA ASN A 85 -6.50 -2.64 7.07
C ASN A 85 -6.73 -1.65 5.92
N ILE A 86 -6.17 -1.96 4.75
CA ILE A 86 -6.47 -1.30 3.48
C ILE A 86 -7.11 -2.34 2.56
N GLY A 87 -8.37 -2.12 2.20
CA GLY A 87 -9.19 -3.07 1.46
C GLY A 87 -8.82 -3.24 0.00
N LYS A 88 -9.46 -4.25 -0.61
CA LYS A 88 -9.34 -4.55 -2.04
C LYS A 88 -9.65 -3.32 -2.89
N GLU A 89 -8.81 -3.04 -3.88
CA GLU A 89 -8.99 -1.93 -4.83
C GLU A 89 -9.18 -0.53 -4.18
N ALA A 90 -8.83 -0.35 -2.89
CA ALA A 90 -9.16 0.85 -2.12
C ALA A 90 -8.74 2.16 -2.78
N PHE A 91 -7.58 2.17 -3.44
CA PHE A 91 -6.98 3.31 -4.15
C PHE A 91 -6.62 2.97 -5.61
N LEU A 92 -7.28 1.96 -6.21
CA LEU A 92 -7.01 1.56 -7.59
C LEU A 92 -7.24 2.74 -8.55
N GLY A 93 -6.26 3.05 -9.39
CA GLY A 93 -6.38 4.07 -10.44
C GLY A 93 -6.53 5.51 -9.93
N THR A 94 -6.05 5.78 -8.71
CA THR A 94 -6.02 7.12 -8.09
C THR A 94 -4.82 7.94 -8.56
N LYS A 95 -4.80 9.24 -8.24
CA LYS A 95 -3.66 10.14 -8.52
C LYS A 95 -2.72 10.35 -7.33
N ILE A 96 -2.85 9.56 -6.27
CA ILE A 96 -1.99 9.70 -5.10
C ILE A 96 -0.54 9.44 -5.51
N ASN A 97 0.37 10.30 -5.06
CA ASN A 97 1.79 10.22 -5.41
C ASN A 97 2.67 9.72 -4.26
N SER A 98 2.20 9.88 -3.02
CA SER A 98 2.90 9.49 -1.81
C SER A 98 1.91 8.98 -0.77
N ILE A 99 2.33 7.97 -0.01
CA ILE A 99 1.54 7.46 1.11
C ILE A 99 2.43 6.87 2.21
N THR A 100 2.08 7.13 3.46
CA THR A 100 2.62 6.41 4.62
C THR A 100 1.58 5.39 5.07
N ILE A 101 1.95 4.11 5.09
CA ILE A 101 1.14 3.01 5.62
C ILE A 101 1.29 3.00 7.15
N PRO A 102 0.23 3.23 7.93
CA PRO A 102 0.30 3.28 9.40
C PRO A 102 0.73 1.95 10.04
N ALA A 103 1.36 2.01 11.22
CA ALA A 103 1.90 0.84 11.93
C ALA A 103 0.86 -0.22 12.34
N GLY A 104 -0.42 0.16 12.43
CA GLY A 104 -1.50 -0.80 12.69
C GLY A 104 -1.86 -1.68 11.49
N VAL A 105 -1.50 -1.26 10.27
CA VAL A 105 -1.91 -1.95 9.03
C VAL A 105 -1.12 -3.22 8.85
N GLN A 106 -1.80 -4.36 8.95
CA GLN A 106 -1.19 -5.68 8.78
C GLN A 106 -1.27 -6.18 7.34
N VAL A 107 -2.29 -5.75 6.58
CA VAL A 107 -2.56 -6.21 5.22
C VAL A 107 -2.84 -5.02 4.31
N ILE A 108 -2.19 -5.03 3.15
CA ILE A 108 -2.55 -4.21 1.99
C ILE A 108 -3.24 -5.13 1.00
N GLY A 109 -4.55 -4.92 0.81
CA GLY A 109 -5.40 -5.83 0.07
C GLY A 109 -5.14 -5.88 -1.44
N LYS A 110 -5.75 -6.89 -2.08
CA LYS A 110 -5.65 -7.13 -3.51
C LYS A 110 -5.92 -5.86 -4.33
N GLU A 111 -5.03 -5.55 -5.28
CA GLU A 111 -5.13 -4.40 -6.19
C GLU A 111 -5.27 -3.03 -5.49
N ALA A 112 -4.96 -2.93 -4.18
CA ALA A 112 -5.26 -1.75 -3.37
C ALA A 112 -4.74 -0.45 -3.96
N PHE A 113 -3.57 -0.45 -4.60
CA PHE A 113 -2.95 0.72 -5.23
C PHE A 113 -2.68 0.51 -6.72
N MET A 114 -3.27 -0.52 -7.35
CA MET A 114 -3.02 -0.84 -8.75
C MET A 114 -3.27 0.37 -9.65
N GLY A 115 -2.30 0.72 -10.50
CA GLY A 115 -2.39 1.84 -11.44
C GLY A 115 -2.46 3.22 -10.78
N SER A 116 -2.15 3.35 -9.49
CA SER A 116 -1.96 4.65 -8.85
C SER A 116 -0.66 5.32 -9.30
N LEU A 117 -0.55 6.64 -9.14
CA LEU A 117 0.67 7.39 -9.49
C LEU A 117 1.72 7.41 -8.37
N LEU A 118 1.71 6.38 -7.50
CA LEU A 118 2.63 6.32 -6.38
C LEU A 118 4.08 6.28 -6.86
N THR A 119 4.86 7.25 -6.38
CA THR A 119 6.31 7.29 -6.50
C THR A 119 6.99 7.14 -5.14
N THR A 120 6.26 7.32 -4.04
CA THR A 120 6.78 7.15 -2.68
C THR A 120 5.80 6.35 -1.83
N VAL A 121 6.29 5.32 -1.17
CA VAL A 121 5.56 4.60 -0.13
C VAL A 121 6.48 4.44 1.07
N GLN A 122 5.98 4.77 2.26
CA GLN A 122 6.62 4.37 3.51
C GLN A 122 5.79 3.28 4.17
N PHE A 123 6.42 2.13 4.38
CA PHE A 123 5.83 1.04 5.15
C PHE A 123 6.28 1.15 6.60
N SER A 124 5.32 1.10 7.53
CA SER A 124 5.63 1.03 8.97
C SER A 124 5.80 -0.42 9.41
N GLU A 125 6.49 -0.62 10.53
CA GLU A 125 6.51 -1.92 11.22
C GLU A 125 5.10 -2.34 11.62
N GLY A 126 4.79 -3.63 11.50
CA GLY A 126 3.46 -4.21 11.70
C GLY A 126 2.83 -4.75 10.41
N LEU A 127 3.33 -4.32 9.23
CA LEU A 127 2.86 -4.85 7.95
C LEU A 127 3.32 -6.30 7.75
N ILE A 128 2.36 -7.20 7.53
CA ILE A 128 2.59 -8.64 7.38
C ILE A 128 2.50 -9.07 5.92
N THR A 129 1.51 -8.55 5.19
CA THR A 129 1.18 -9.02 3.83
C THR A 129 0.90 -7.86 2.87
N ILE A 130 1.48 -7.97 1.68
CA ILE A 130 1.11 -7.19 0.48
C ILE A 130 0.45 -8.18 -0.49
N ASP A 131 -0.84 -8.02 -0.77
CA ASP A 131 -1.60 -8.99 -1.57
C ASP A 131 -1.35 -8.87 -3.08
N GLU A 132 -2.04 -9.75 -3.83
CA GLU A 132 -2.01 -9.82 -5.30
C GLU A 132 -2.26 -8.45 -5.94
N ASP A 133 -1.42 -8.09 -6.91
CA ASP A 133 -1.50 -6.86 -7.71
C ASP A 133 -1.52 -5.54 -6.89
N ALA A 134 -1.22 -5.58 -5.58
CA ALA A 134 -1.44 -4.44 -4.68
C ALA A 134 -0.78 -3.14 -5.16
N PHE A 135 0.39 -3.19 -5.79
CA PHE A 135 1.11 -2.06 -6.38
C PHE A 135 1.43 -2.28 -7.87
N ASN A 136 0.65 -3.10 -8.58
CA ASN A 136 0.84 -3.31 -10.02
C ASN A 136 0.74 -1.97 -10.76
N SER A 137 1.68 -1.72 -11.69
CA SER A 137 1.80 -0.51 -12.50
C SER A 137 2.08 0.78 -11.73
N CYS A 138 2.49 0.68 -10.46
CA CYS A 138 3.07 1.81 -9.71
C CYS A 138 4.52 2.07 -10.13
N GLN A 139 5.00 3.31 -9.99
CA GLN A 139 6.35 3.72 -10.39
C GLN A 139 7.19 4.13 -9.16
N ILE A 140 7.37 3.19 -8.25
CA ILE A 140 8.05 3.41 -6.95
C ILE A 140 9.54 3.03 -7.10
N PRO A 141 10.50 3.98 -7.08
CA PRO A 141 11.91 3.70 -7.34
C PRO A 141 12.63 3.06 -6.16
N THR A 142 12.09 3.16 -4.94
CA THR A 142 12.70 2.62 -3.73
C THR A 142 11.66 1.94 -2.86
N LEU A 143 11.86 0.66 -2.60
CA LEU A 143 11.03 -0.13 -1.68
C LEU A 143 11.83 -0.40 -0.41
N LYS A 144 11.37 0.19 0.71
CA LYS A 144 11.91 -0.05 2.05
C LYS A 144 10.91 -0.90 2.83
N PHE A 145 10.97 -2.21 2.65
CA PHE A 145 10.10 -3.12 3.38
C PHE A 145 10.43 -3.13 4.88
N PRO A 146 9.42 -3.23 5.76
CA PRO A 146 9.64 -3.38 7.19
C PRO A 146 10.07 -4.81 7.51
N GLU A 147 10.75 -5.01 8.64
CA GLU A 147 11.22 -6.35 9.03
C GLU A 147 10.07 -7.31 9.36
N SER A 148 8.90 -6.77 9.70
CA SER A 148 7.66 -7.51 9.93
C SER A 148 7.05 -8.16 8.69
N LEU A 149 7.43 -7.77 7.47
CA LEU A 149 6.82 -8.27 6.24
C LEU A 149 7.14 -9.75 6.00
N GLN A 150 6.09 -10.56 5.80
CA GLN A 150 6.19 -12.01 5.62
C GLN A 150 5.81 -12.47 4.22
N ALA A 151 4.89 -11.78 3.55
CA ALA A 151 4.40 -12.22 2.24
C ALA A 151 4.23 -11.06 1.24
N ILE A 152 4.68 -11.31 0.02
CA ILE A 152 4.40 -10.47 -1.16
C ILE A 152 3.61 -11.32 -2.15
N GLY A 153 2.45 -10.83 -2.58
CA GLY A 153 1.50 -11.52 -3.43
C GLY A 153 1.94 -11.62 -4.89
N ARG A 154 1.16 -12.39 -5.65
CA ARG A 154 1.30 -12.52 -7.10
C ARG A 154 1.21 -11.14 -7.77
N ASP A 155 2.10 -10.85 -8.72
CA ASP A 155 2.11 -9.59 -9.49
C ASP A 155 2.15 -8.29 -8.65
N ALA A 156 2.45 -8.35 -7.35
CA ALA A 156 2.28 -7.23 -6.42
C ALA A 156 3.01 -5.94 -6.83
N PHE A 157 4.16 -6.04 -7.51
CA PHE A 157 4.93 -4.92 -8.05
C PHE A 157 5.17 -5.06 -9.57
N HIS A 158 4.33 -5.81 -10.28
CA HIS A 158 4.41 -5.97 -11.73
C HIS A 158 4.38 -4.59 -12.42
N TYR A 159 5.21 -4.40 -13.46
CA TYR A 159 5.32 -3.17 -14.25
C TYR A 159 5.84 -1.96 -13.46
N ASN A 160 6.56 -2.20 -12.36
CA ASN A 160 7.34 -1.15 -11.72
C ASN A 160 8.70 -0.99 -12.41
N ASP A 161 8.70 -0.25 -13.51
CA ASP A 161 9.83 -0.03 -14.41
C ASP A 161 10.92 0.93 -13.87
N VAL A 162 10.80 1.38 -12.61
CA VAL A 162 11.75 2.32 -12.01
C VAL A 162 12.53 1.76 -10.82
N ILE A 163 12.15 0.61 -10.26
CA ILE A 163 12.95 -0.04 -9.21
C ILE A 163 14.28 -0.50 -9.80
N VAL A 164 15.38 -0.11 -9.16
CA VAL A 164 16.74 -0.53 -9.54
C VAL A 164 17.25 -1.68 -8.66
N SER A 165 16.92 -1.64 -7.37
CA SER A 165 17.28 -2.67 -6.41
C SER A 165 16.17 -2.92 -5.40
N VAL A 166 16.12 -4.14 -4.88
CA VAL A 166 15.16 -4.54 -3.84
C VAL A 166 15.88 -5.28 -2.72
N THR A 167 15.57 -4.94 -1.46
CA THR A 167 16.03 -5.68 -0.29
C THR A 167 14.84 -6.34 0.38
N PHE A 168 14.84 -7.67 0.40
CA PHE A 168 13.83 -8.46 1.09
C PHE A 168 14.21 -8.64 2.57
N PRO A 169 13.28 -8.35 3.50
CA PRO A 169 13.56 -8.35 4.93
C PRO A 169 13.81 -9.75 5.46
N LYS A 170 14.30 -9.86 6.68
CA LYS A 170 14.71 -11.15 7.28
C LYS A 170 13.56 -12.15 7.38
N ASN A 171 12.35 -11.65 7.66
CA ASN A 171 11.19 -12.49 7.93
C ASN A 171 10.32 -12.77 6.70
N ILE A 172 10.80 -12.43 5.49
CA ILE A 172 10.09 -12.78 4.25
C ILE A 172 10.00 -14.31 4.12
N GLN A 173 8.78 -14.83 3.98
CA GLN A 173 8.50 -16.26 3.89
C GLN A 173 8.07 -16.67 2.48
N SER A 174 7.36 -15.80 1.77
CA SER A 174 6.87 -16.10 0.43
C SER A 174 6.85 -14.88 -0.48
N ILE A 175 7.21 -15.11 -1.74
CA ILE A 175 7.10 -14.12 -2.81
C ILE A 175 6.31 -14.75 -3.95
N GLY A 176 5.23 -14.09 -4.33
CA GLY A 176 4.29 -14.59 -5.33
C GLY A 176 4.88 -14.61 -6.74
N VAL A 177 4.25 -15.43 -7.58
CA VAL A 177 4.57 -15.51 -9.01
C VAL A 177 4.49 -14.11 -9.62
N PHE A 178 5.50 -13.76 -10.42
CA PHE A 178 5.56 -12.48 -11.15
C PHE A 178 5.49 -11.22 -10.27
N ALA A 179 5.75 -11.32 -8.96
CA ALA A 179 5.71 -10.17 -8.06
C ALA A 179 6.58 -8.98 -8.54
N PHE A 180 7.69 -9.24 -9.24
CA PHE A 180 8.58 -8.23 -9.84
C PHE A 180 8.75 -8.42 -11.36
N TYR A 181 7.74 -9.00 -12.02
CA TYR A 181 7.77 -9.19 -13.47
C TYR A 181 7.67 -7.84 -14.19
N SER A 182 8.37 -7.71 -15.31
CA SER A 182 8.50 -6.44 -16.06
C SER A 182 8.97 -5.26 -15.20
N CYS A 183 9.78 -5.48 -14.16
CA CYS A 183 10.51 -4.40 -13.49
C CYS A 183 11.78 -4.07 -14.27
N SER A 184 11.66 -3.40 -15.41
CA SER A 184 12.70 -3.38 -16.45
C SER A 184 14.04 -2.74 -16.06
N LYS A 185 14.11 -2.00 -14.95
CA LYS A 185 15.35 -1.41 -14.40
C LYS A 185 15.94 -2.18 -13.22
N LEU A 186 15.29 -3.26 -12.77
CA LEU A 186 15.76 -4.05 -11.63
C LEU A 186 17.03 -4.80 -12.01
N THR A 187 18.15 -4.45 -11.37
CA THR A 187 19.47 -5.05 -11.63
C THR A 187 20.05 -5.75 -10.42
N SER A 188 19.50 -5.55 -9.22
CA SER A 188 20.00 -6.25 -8.03
C SER A 188 18.92 -6.58 -7.01
N ALA A 189 19.15 -7.66 -6.28
CA ALA A 189 18.33 -8.07 -5.16
C ALA A 189 19.19 -8.46 -3.97
N THR A 190 18.70 -8.22 -2.76
CA THR A 190 19.32 -8.67 -1.52
C THR A 190 18.30 -9.41 -0.69
N PHE A 191 18.63 -10.61 -0.23
CA PHE A 191 17.83 -11.34 0.75
C PHE A 191 18.51 -11.26 2.12
N LYS A 192 17.76 -10.84 3.15
CA LYS A 192 18.26 -10.81 4.54
C LYS A 192 17.87 -12.04 5.36
N GLY A 193 16.98 -12.88 4.83
CA GLY A 193 16.50 -14.09 5.49
C GLY A 193 17.55 -15.20 5.55
N ALA A 194 17.54 -15.99 6.62
CA ALA A 194 18.44 -17.15 6.71
C ALA A 194 18.07 -18.24 5.69
N ASN A 195 16.83 -18.27 5.20
CA ASN A 195 16.35 -19.24 4.23
C ASN A 195 15.73 -18.51 3.02
N PRO A 196 15.84 -19.09 1.82
CA PRO A 196 15.09 -18.67 0.65
C PRO A 196 13.59 -18.54 0.94
N PRO A 197 12.92 -17.49 0.44
CA PRO A 197 11.47 -17.43 0.48
C PRO A 197 10.87 -18.46 -0.48
N ARG A 198 9.70 -18.99 -0.13
CA ARG A 198 8.92 -19.87 -0.99
C ARG A 198 8.41 -19.11 -2.20
N THR A 199 8.55 -19.72 -3.37
CA THR A 199 7.93 -19.25 -4.62
C THR A 199 7.60 -20.45 -5.50
N SER A 200 6.58 -20.33 -6.34
CA SER A 200 6.25 -21.34 -7.35
C SER A 200 6.82 -21.00 -8.73
N PHE A 201 7.54 -19.89 -8.87
CA PHE A 201 8.16 -19.45 -10.11
C PHE A 201 9.41 -18.57 -9.84
N PRO A 202 10.41 -18.53 -10.73
CA PRO A 202 11.54 -17.61 -10.57
C PRO A 202 11.09 -16.16 -10.34
N ILE A 203 11.58 -15.54 -9.24
CA ILE A 203 11.14 -14.20 -8.79
C ILE A 203 11.46 -13.11 -9.82
N PHE A 204 12.58 -13.26 -10.53
CA PHE A 204 13.11 -12.29 -11.48
C PHE A 204 12.89 -12.70 -12.94
N ASN A 205 11.81 -13.44 -13.21
CA ASN A 205 11.44 -13.81 -14.57
C ASN A 205 11.20 -12.57 -15.46
N ASN A 206 11.65 -12.61 -16.72
CA ASN A 206 11.65 -11.48 -17.68
C ASN A 206 12.45 -10.22 -17.25
N VAL A 207 13.17 -10.28 -16.13
CA VAL A 207 14.28 -9.38 -15.81
C VAL A 207 15.59 -10.14 -15.63
N SER A 208 15.59 -11.46 -15.92
CA SER A 208 16.68 -12.37 -15.63
C SER A 208 17.98 -11.99 -16.32
N ASN A 209 17.91 -11.55 -17.57
CA ASN A 209 19.06 -11.06 -18.34
C ASN A 209 19.58 -9.68 -17.88
N LYS A 210 18.93 -9.04 -16.90
CA LYS A 210 19.30 -7.71 -16.36
C LYS A 210 19.79 -7.75 -14.92
N ILE A 211 19.51 -8.82 -14.18
CA ILE A 211 20.01 -8.98 -12.82
C ILE A 211 21.53 -9.12 -12.90
N ALA A 212 22.24 -8.09 -12.42
CA ALA A 212 23.68 -8.06 -12.31
C ALA A 212 24.15 -8.75 -11.04
N HIS A 213 23.38 -8.68 -9.94
CA HIS A 213 23.78 -9.30 -8.68
C HIS A 213 22.61 -9.66 -7.75
N ILE A 214 22.69 -10.82 -7.10
CA ILE A 214 21.86 -11.25 -5.98
C ILE A 214 22.73 -11.46 -4.73
N TYR A 215 22.48 -10.72 -3.66
CA TYR A 215 23.17 -10.88 -2.38
C TYR A 215 22.34 -11.72 -1.42
N VAL A 216 23.00 -12.62 -0.69
CA VAL A 216 22.41 -13.44 0.37
C VAL A 216 23.24 -13.34 1.66
N PRO A 217 22.74 -13.74 2.83
CA PRO A 217 23.49 -13.58 4.06
C PRO A 217 24.76 -14.45 4.09
N LYS A 218 25.76 -13.99 4.84
CA LYS A 218 27.02 -14.74 5.05
C LYS A 218 26.77 -16.16 5.57
N GLY A 219 27.47 -17.13 5.00
CA GLY A 219 27.32 -18.56 5.28
C GLY A 219 26.04 -19.21 4.74
N ARG A 220 25.23 -18.51 3.93
CA ARG A 220 23.96 -19.02 3.39
C ARG A 220 23.97 -19.25 1.88
N LEU A 221 25.07 -18.98 1.17
CA LEU A 221 25.14 -19.13 -0.29
C LEU A 221 24.71 -20.52 -0.77
N SER A 222 25.22 -21.59 -0.16
CA SER A 222 24.87 -22.96 -0.54
C SER A 222 23.39 -23.29 -0.34
N VAL A 223 22.75 -22.70 0.67
CA VAL A 223 21.32 -22.89 0.95
C VAL A 223 20.48 -22.21 -0.13
N TYR A 224 20.87 -21.01 -0.55
CA TYR A 224 20.19 -20.30 -1.63
C TYR A 224 20.41 -20.94 -3.00
N LYS A 225 21.63 -21.45 -3.29
CA LYS A 225 21.92 -22.13 -4.57
C LYS A 225 21.19 -23.47 -4.69
N SER A 226 21.03 -24.22 -3.60
CA SER A 226 20.38 -25.54 -3.62
C SER A 226 18.85 -25.49 -3.60
N ASP A 227 18.26 -24.31 -3.45
CA ASP A 227 16.81 -24.15 -3.38
C ASP A 227 16.15 -24.26 -4.76
N THR A 228 15.36 -25.32 -4.94
CA THR A 228 14.70 -25.63 -6.21
C THR A 228 13.47 -24.76 -6.49
N GLN A 229 12.92 -24.08 -5.47
CA GLN A 229 11.76 -23.21 -5.62
C GLN A 229 12.19 -21.83 -6.13
N LEU A 230 13.19 -21.25 -5.47
CA LEU A 230 13.82 -20.00 -5.87
C LEU A 230 14.60 -20.16 -7.19
N ASN A 231 15.12 -21.36 -7.43
CA ASN A 231 15.72 -21.81 -8.68
C ASN A 231 16.85 -20.87 -9.17
N LEU A 232 17.64 -20.33 -8.25
CA LEU A 232 18.70 -19.39 -8.59
C LEU A 232 19.83 -20.06 -9.39
N GLN A 233 20.12 -21.34 -9.11
CA GLN A 233 21.20 -22.05 -9.80
C GLN A 233 21.00 -22.15 -11.33
N ASN A 234 19.75 -22.21 -11.81
CA ASN A 234 19.49 -22.33 -13.25
C ASN A 234 19.49 -20.98 -13.99
N HIS A 235 19.43 -19.87 -13.25
CA HIS A 235 19.20 -18.55 -13.85
C HIS A 235 20.22 -17.48 -13.42
N TYR A 236 20.90 -17.65 -12.28
CA TYR A 236 21.69 -16.61 -11.60
C TYR A 236 22.95 -17.17 -10.89
N ASP A 237 23.48 -18.31 -11.32
CA ASP A 237 24.56 -18.99 -10.58
C ASP A 237 25.87 -18.17 -10.51
N ASN A 238 26.10 -17.30 -11.51
CA ASN A 238 27.25 -16.41 -11.61
C ASN A 238 26.99 -15.03 -10.97
N GLU A 239 25.72 -14.71 -10.74
CA GLU A 239 25.23 -13.41 -10.27
C GLU A 239 24.95 -13.45 -8.76
N ILE A 240 24.96 -14.63 -8.12
CA ILE A 240 24.69 -14.78 -6.69
C ILE A 240 25.99 -14.89 -5.86
N SER A 241 26.10 -14.08 -4.81
CA SER A 241 27.17 -14.19 -3.82
C SER A 241 26.70 -13.78 -2.43
N GLU A 242 27.54 -14.01 -1.42
CA GLU A 242 27.24 -13.52 -0.07
C GLU A 242 27.42 -12.01 0.00
N GLU A 243 26.67 -11.37 0.90
CA GLU A 243 26.89 -9.95 1.19
C GLU A 243 28.34 -9.69 1.64
N PRO A 244 28.95 -8.54 1.23
CA PRO A 244 30.32 -8.20 1.57
C PRO A 244 30.59 -8.11 3.07
#